data_AF-A0A969C6T9-F1
#
_entry.id   AF-A0A969C6T9-F1
#
_cell.length_a   1.000
_cell.length_b   1.000
_cell.length_c   1.000
_cell.angle_alpha   90.00
_cell.angle_beta   90.00
_cell.angle_gamma   90.00
#
_symmetry.space_group_name_H-M   'P 1'
#
loop_
_entity.id
_entity.type
_entity.pdbx_description
1 polymer ?
#
loop_
_entity_poly.entity_id
_entity_poly.type
_entity_poly.pdbx_seq_one_letter_code
_entity_poly.pdbx_strand_id
1 'polypeptide(L)'
;MSPSAGVDIARAFADHKTRIVVQTTSAAEPETTALVAMLAETAQEVAVFDAPLGTAAEARRLAQTASGTFGGLDAAINIATVNTAELAGLGSIEDIEAFAARKLGPLLEATRIVSNRMRVMMSEGLILNIVMLNGPVSSGTSLIAGYLRSALAAMTKLEAESAAPHGIRVNAIGPRASLPGERPAVALASEPEMAAVALYLASKRARKLSGHMFDAEGALTSCD
;
A
#
# COMPACT_ATOMS: atom_id res chain seq x y z
N MET A 1 2.63 -4.05 -8.09
CA MET A 1 4.05 -3.65 -8.11
C MET A 1 4.38 -3.17 -9.50
N SER A 2 5.15 -2.10 -9.61
CA SER A 2 5.75 -1.62 -10.85
C SER A 2 7.27 -1.54 -10.66
N PRO A 3 8.06 -1.37 -11.73
CA PRO A 3 9.50 -1.12 -11.61
C PRO A 3 9.85 0.06 -10.69
N SER A 4 8.90 0.98 -10.49
CA SER A 4 9.04 2.21 -9.71
C SER A 4 8.37 2.19 -8.33
N ALA A 5 7.67 1.12 -7.94
CA ALA A 5 6.99 1.06 -6.64
C ALA A 5 6.67 -0.39 -6.20
N GLY A 6 6.94 -0.68 -4.94
CA GLY A 6 6.66 -1.97 -4.29
C GLY A 6 7.77 -2.99 -4.43
N VAL A 7 8.89 -2.64 -5.07
CA VAL A 7 10.08 -3.48 -5.27
C VAL A 7 10.72 -3.84 -3.93
N ASP A 8 11.01 -2.84 -3.11
CA ASP A 8 11.70 -3.05 -1.83
C ASP A 8 10.80 -3.76 -0.82
N ILE A 9 9.49 -3.49 -0.89
CA ILE A 9 8.51 -4.20 -0.09
C ILE A 9 8.48 -5.67 -0.49
N ALA A 10 8.33 -5.99 -1.79
CA ALA A 10 8.31 -7.37 -2.25
C ALA A 10 9.62 -8.10 -1.89
N ARG A 11 10.77 -7.43 -2.07
CA ARG A 11 12.09 -7.97 -1.73
C ARG A 11 12.23 -8.26 -0.24
N ALA A 12 11.83 -7.34 0.63
CA ALA A 12 11.90 -7.56 2.08
C ALA A 12 11.07 -8.77 2.53
N PHE A 13 9.91 -8.99 1.93
CA PHE A 13 9.10 -10.20 2.18
C PHE A 13 9.76 -11.46 1.57
N ALA A 14 10.37 -11.36 0.39
CA ALA A 14 11.08 -12.47 -0.25
C ALA A 14 12.26 -12.94 0.60
N ASP A 15 13.07 -12.01 1.12
CA ASP A 15 14.21 -12.29 1.99
C ASP A 15 13.83 -13.00 3.30
N HIS A 16 12.57 -12.86 3.72
CA HIS A 16 11.99 -13.56 4.86
C HIS A 16 11.36 -14.92 4.48
N LYS A 17 11.66 -15.43 3.29
CA LYS A 17 11.19 -16.72 2.75
C LYS A 17 9.67 -16.84 2.77
N THR A 18 8.98 -15.75 2.45
CA THR A 18 7.51 -15.78 2.36
C THR A 18 7.07 -16.34 1.00
N ARG A 19 5.81 -16.76 0.92
CA ARG A 19 5.14 -17.10 -0.34
C ARG A 19 4.40 -15.86 -0.82
N ILE A 20 4.72 -15.36 -2.00
CA ILE A 20 4.28 -14.03 -2.44
C ILE A 20 3.54 -14.16 -3.77
N VAL A 21 2.38 -13.51 -3.85
CA VAL A 21 1.73 -13.23 -5.14
C VAL A 21 1.95 -11.77 -5.47
N VAL A 22 2.59 -11.51 -6.61
CA VAL A 22 2.89 -10.16 -7.06
C VAL A 22 1.99 -9.82 -8.23
N GLN A 23 1.21 -8.75 -8.09
CA GLN A 23 0.43 -8.20 -9.20
C GLN A 23 1.28 -7.23 -10.01
N THR A 24 1.19 -7.35 -11.34
CA THR A 24 1.77 -6.44 -12.33
C THR A 24 0.82 -6.30 -13.53
N THR A 25 1.06 -5.33 -14.39
CA THR A 25 0.35 -5.14 -15.68
C THR A 25 1.26 -5.37 -16.88
N SER A 26 2.52 -5.70 -16.62
CA SER A 26 3.60 -5.74 -17.61
C SER A 26 4.52 -6.94 -17.35
N ALA A 27 3.97 -8.13 -17.06
CA ALA A 27 4.80 -9.28 -16.71
C ALA A 27 5.81 -9.67 -17.80
N ALA A 28 5.47 -9.43 -19.07
CA ALA A 28 6.33 -9.72 -20.22
C ALA A 28 7.47 -8.69 -20.42
N GLU A 29 7.46 -7.56 -19.72
CA GLU A 29 8.55 -6.60 -19.83
C GLU A 29 9.83 -7.14 -19.18
N PRO A 30 11.01 -6.92 -19.78
CA PRO A 30 12.27 -7.44 -19.25
C PRO A 30 12.55 -7.02 -17.82
N GLU A 31 12.21 -5.77 -17.45
CA GLU A 31 12.40 -5.24 -16.10
C GLU A 31 11.56 -5.99 -15.07
N THR A 32 10.27 -6.22 -15.36
CA THR A 32 9.37 -6.98 -14.49
C THR A 32 9.80 -8.44 -14.39
N THR A 33 10.24 -9.04 -15.51
CA THR A 33 10.76 -10.42 -15.53
C THR A 33 12.00 -10.55 -14.65
N ALA A 34 12.96 -9.64 -14.78
CA ALA A 34 14.18 -9.63 -13.98
C ALA A 34 13.88 -9.42 -12.48
N LEU A 35 12.91 -8.56 -12.16
CA LEU A 35 12.45 -8.31 -10.81
C LEU A 35 11.80 -9.55 -10.19
N VAL A 36 10.90 -10.23 -10.90
CA VAL A 36 10.30 -11.49 -10.42
C VAL A 36 11.36 -12.58 -10.23
N ALA A 37 12.33 -12.67 -11.14
CA ALA A 37 13.44 -13.62 -11.01
C ALA A 37 14.27 -13.34 -9.75
N MET A 38 14.60 -12.07 -9.48
CA MET A 38 15.30 -11.66 -8.26
C MET A 38 14.51 -12.03 -7.00
N LEU A 39 13.19 -11.79 -6.97
CA LEU A 39 12.36 -12.19 -5.82
C LEU A 39 12.37 -13.72 -5.61
N ALA A 40 12.39 -14.50 -6.69
CA ALA A 40 12.41 -15.95 -6.63
C ALA A 40 13.72 -16.54 -6.12
N GLU A 41 14.81 -15.77 -6.06
CA GLU A 41 16.09 -16.21 -5.48
C GLU A 41 16.01 -16.42 -3.96
N THR A 42 15.19 -15.62 -3.26
CA THR A 42 15.12 -15.64 -1.79
C THR A 42 13.75 -16.04 -1.24
N ALA A 43 12.66 -15.73 -1.95
CA ALA A 43 11.31 -16.12 -1.55
C ALA A 43 11.15 -17.64 -1.49
N GLN A 44 10.18 -18.11 -0.69
CA GLN A 44 9.85 -19.53 -0.69
C GLN A 44 9.17 -19.93 -2.00
N GLU A 45 8.18 -19.15 -2.43
CA GLU A 45 7.48 -19.31 -3.71
C GLU A 45 7.01 -17.94 -4.20
N VAL A 46 7.10 -17.69 -5.51
CA VAL A 46 6.60 -16.46 -6.14
C VAL A 46 5.61 -16.85 -7.24
N ALA A 47 4.41 -16.26 -7.19
CA ALA A 47 3.45 -16.33 -8.27
C ALA A 47 3.17 -14.92 -8.80
N VAL A 48 2.96 -14.82 -10.12
CA VAL A 48 2.66 -13.55 -10.78
C VAL A 48 1.19 -13.51 -11.18
N PHE A 49 0.51 -12.42 -10.83
CA PHE A 49 -0.81 -12.10 -11.33
C PHE A 49 -0.70 -10.95 -12.32
N ASP A 50 -0.69 -11.27 -13.61
CA ASP A 50 -0.54 -10.31 -14.70
C ASP A 50 -1.90 -9.83 -15.19
N ALA A 51 -2.43 -8.79 -14.53
CA ALA A 51 -3.67 -8.13 -14.94
C ALA A 51 -3.80 -6.75 -14.29
N PRO A 52 -4.44 -5.78 -14.95
CA PRO A 52 -4.73 -4.47 -14.37
C PRO A 52 -5.71 -4.56 -13.21
N LEU A 53 -5.39 -3.93 -12.08
CA LEU A 53 -6.31 -3.73 -10.97
C LEU A 53 -7.10 -2.43 -11.17
N GLY A 54 -8.03 -2.45 -12.12
CA GLY A 54 -8.90 -1.32 -12.43
C GLY A 54 -10.34 -1.47 -11.94
N THR A 55 -10.72 -2.67 -11.47
CA THR A 55 -12.11 -2.98 -11.09
C THR A 55 -12.19 -3.89 -9.87
N ALA A 56 -13.35 -3.86 -9.21
CA ALA A 56 -13.76 -4.80 -8.18
C ALA A 56 -13.53 -6.28 -8.57
N ALA A 57 -13.84 -6.63 -9.82
CA ALA A 57 -13.76 -8.00 -10.31
C ALA A 57 -12.31 -8.49 -10.39
N GLU A 58 -11.41 -7.63 -10.83
CA GLU A 58 -9.97 -7.92 -10.91
C GLU A 58 -9.37 -8.07 -9.51
N ALA A 59 -9.71 -7.18 -8.58
CA ALA A 59 -9.28 -7.31 -7.19
C ALA A 59 -9.80 -8.60 -6.53
N ARG A 60 -11.04 -9.01 -6.83
CA ARG A 60 -11.60 -10.30 -6.38
C ARG A 60 -10.84 -11.48 -6.94
N ARG A 61 -10.50 -11.45 -8.23
CA ARG A 61 -9.69 -12.49 -8.89
C ARG A 61 -8.31 -12.56 -8.28
N LEU A 62 -7.64 -11.45 -8.05
CA LEU A 62 -6.32 -11.43 -7.38
C LEU A 62 -6.39 -12.08 -5.99
N ALA A 63 -7.35 -11.67 -5.17
CA ALA A 63 -7.51 -12.24 -3.83
C ALA A 63 -7.84 -13.75 -3.87
N GLN A 64 -8.66 -14.19 -4.83
CA GLN A 64 -8.96 -15.60 -5.08
C GLN A 64 -7.70 -16.37 -5.47
N THR A 65 -6.97 -15.90 -6.48
CA THR A 65 -5.73 -16.51 -6.94
C THR A 65 -4.73 -16.61 -5.79
N ALA A 66 -4.47 -15.52 -5.06
CA ALA A 66 -3.53 -15.53 -3.95
C ALA A 66 -3.88 -16.57 -2.88
N SER A 67 -5.15 -16.62 -2.45
CA SER A 67 -5.60 -17.61 -1.47
C SER A 67 -5.60 -19.05 -2.00
N GLY A 68 -5.87 -19.24 -3.30
CA GLY A 68 -5.94 -20.56 -3.93
C GLY A 68 -4.57 -21.15 -4.23
N THR A 69 -3.60 -20.32 -4.64
CA THR A 69 -2.24 -20.76 -4.96
C THR A 69 -1.52 -21.32 -3.74
N PHE A 70 -1.62 -20.65 -2.58
CA PHE A 70 -0.86 -21.02 -1.38
C PHE A 70 -1.72 -21.59 -0.25
N GLY A 71 -3.03 -21.73 -0.44
CA GLY A 71 -3.97 -22.24 0.55
C GLY A 71 -4.21 -21.31 1.74
N GLY A 72 -3.79 -20.04 1.66
CA GLY A 72 -3.89 -19.07 2.75
C GLY A 72 -3.62 -17.64 2.27
N LEU A 73 -4.00 -16.66 3.10
CA LEU A 73 -3.77 -15.24 2.85
C LEU A 73 -3.54 -14.51 4.16
N ASP A 74 -2.27 -14.40 4.57
CA ASP A 74 -1.88 -13.82 5.86
C ASP A 74 -1.66 -12.30 5.81
N ALA A 75 -1.26 -11.79 4.65
CA ALA A 75 -0.99 -10.37 4.45
C ALA A 75 -1.38 -9.92 3.04
N ALA A 76 -1.89 -8.70 2.92
CA ALA A 76 -2.07 -8.00 1.65
C ALA A 76 -1.54 -6.58 1.75
N ILE A 77 -0.78 -6.16 0.74
CA ILE A 77 -0.20 -4.82 0.68
C ILE A 77 -0.74 -4.15 -0.57
N ASN A 78 -1.61 -3.17 -0.38
CA ASN A 78 -2.19 -2.39 -1.45
C ASN A 78 -1.38 -1.11 -1.61
N ILE A 79 -0.80 -0.87 -2.78
CA ILE A 79 0.05 0.29 -3.04
C ILE A 79 -0.63 1.18 -4.08
N ALA A 80 -0.79 2.46 -3.75
CA ALA A 80 -1.16 3.51 -4.69
C ALA A 80 -0.05 4.55 -4.77
N THR A 81 0.23 5.03 -5.97
CA THR A 81 1.21 6.10 -6.21
C THR A 81 0.49 7.41 -6.58
N VAL A 82 1.02 8.50 -6.05
CA VAL A 82 0.54 9.86 -6.29
C VAL A 82 1.75 10.68 -6.71
N ASN A 83 1.71 11.27 -7.90
CA ASN A 83 2.77 12.18 -8.33
C ASN A 83 2.40 13.62 -7.98
N THR A 84 3.36 14.42 -7.50
CA THR A 84 3.09 15.83 -7.14
C THR A 84 2.63 16.66 -8.33
N ALA A 85 3.00 16.28 -9.56
CA ALA A 85 2.47 16.85 -10.80
C ALA A 85 0.95 16.67 -10.95
N GLU A 86 0.38 15.55 -10.48
CA GLU A 86 -1.07 15.33 -10.47
C GLU A 86 -1.78 16.24 -9.45
N LEU A 87 -1.06 16.63 -8.38
CA LEU A 87 -1.59 17.50 -7.33
C LEU A 87 -1.54 18.98 -7.73
N ALA A 88 -0.55 19.37 -8.53
CA ALA A 88 -0.34 20.77 -8.93
C ALA A 88 -1.50 21.36 -9.74
N GLY A 89 -2.30 20.53 -10.40
CA GLY A 89 -3.47 20.95 -11.20
C GLY A 89 -4.78 21.04 -10.42
N LEU A 90 -4.80 20.70 -9.13
CA LEU A 90 -6.04 20.65 -8.33
C LEU A 90 -6.28 22.01 -7.66
N GLY A 91 -7.29 22.74 -8.12
CA GLY A 91 -7.57 24.11 -7.68
C GLY A 91 -8.83 24.27 -6.83
N SER A 92 -9.84 23.43 -7.05
CA SER A 92 -11.11 23.46 -6.31
C SER A 92 -11.20 22.33 -5.27
N ILE A 93 -12.12 22.46 -4.31
CA ILE A 93 -12.38 21.40 -3.33
C ILE A 93 -12.93 20.15 -4.04
N GLU A 94 -13.79 20.36 -5.03
CA GLU A 94 -14.39 19.30 -5.84
C GLU A 94 -13.32 18.50 -6.59
N ASP A 95 -12.30 19.16 -7.14
CA ASP A 95 -11.16 18.49 -7.79
C ASP A 95 -10.36 17.64 -6.80
N ILE A 96 -10.13 18.17 -5.59
CA ILE A 96 -9.39 17.47 -4.52
C ILE A 96 -10.18 16.24 -4.05
N GLU A 97 -11.49 16.37 -3.85
CA GLU A 97 -12.38 15.28 -3.47
C GLU A 97 -12.43 14.18 -4.54
N ALA A 98 -12.61 14.57 -5.81
CA ALA A 98 -12.61 13.64 -6.93
C ALA A 98 -11.26 12.92 -7.07
N PHE A 99 -10.16 13.65 -6.87
CA PHE A 99 -8.82 13.07 -6.86
C PHE A 99 -8.63 12.05 -5.74
N ALA A 100 -9.04 12.40 -4.52
CA ALA A 100 -8.96 11.52 -3.36
C ALA A 100 -9.81 10.26 -3.56
N ALA A 101 -11.04 10.39 -4.07
CA ALA A 101 -11.90 9.26 -4.39
C ALA A 101 -11.24 8.32 -5.42
N ARG A 102 -10.62 8.87 -6.46
CA ARG A 102 -9.93 8.09 -7.51
C ARG A 102 -8.70 7.34 -6.99
N LYS A 103 -7.94 7.93 -6.06
CA LYS A 103 -6.71 7.30 -5.52
C LYS A 103 -6.98 6.37 -4.34
N LEU A 104 -7.91 6.70 -3.45
CA LEU A 104 -8.19 5.94 -2.23
C LEU A 104 -9.31 4.91 -2.41
N GLY A 105 -10.25 5.15 -3.33
CA GLY A 105 -11.36 4.23 -3.63
C GLY A 105 -10.90 2.81 -3.95
N PRO A 106 -9.93 2.61 -4.86
CA PRO A 106 -9.39 1.28 -5.16
C PRO A 106 -8.75 0.59 -3.94
N LEU A 107 -8.08 1.34 -3.06
CA LEU A 107 -7.50 0.81 -1.82
C LEU A 107 -8.58 0.32 -0.86
N LEU A 108 -9.68 1.08 -0.72
CA LEU A 108 -10.83 0.68 0.10
C LEU A 108 -11.48 -0.59 -0.42
N GLU A 109 -11.72 -0.63 -1.72
CA GLU A 109 -12.35 -1.76 -2.37
C GLU A 109 -11.49 -3.02 -2.25
N ALA A 110 -10.19 -2.92 -2.53
CA ALA A 110 -9.24 -4.01 -2.34
C ALA A 110 -9.21 -4.48 -0.88
N THR A 111 -9.19 -3.54 0.09
CA THR A 111 -9.23 -3.85 1.53
C THR A 111 -10.46 -4.68 1.88
N ARG A 112 -11.65 -4.27 1.44
CA ARG A 112 -12.90 -4.99 1.72
C ARG A 112 -12.94 -6.36 1.06
N ILE A 113 -12.45 -6.47 -0.17
CA ILE A 113 -12.39 -7.74 -0.92
C ILE A 113 -11.44 -8.72 -0.22
N VAL A 114 -10.24 -8.27 0.14
CA VAL A 114 -9.25 -9.08 0.84
C VAL A 114 -9.76 -9.47 2.23
N SER A 115 -10.31 -8.53 3.00
CA SER A 115 -10.87 -8.80 4.32
C SER A 115 -11.99 -9.85 4.25
N ASN A 116 -12.88 -9.74 3.27
CA ASN A 116 -13.90 -10.75 3.02
C ASN A 116 -13.29 -12.11 2.64
N ARG A 117 -12.23 -12.13 1.81
CA ARG A 117 -11.54 -13.38 1.46
C ARG A 117 -10.90 -14.04 2.68
N MET A 118 -10.16 -13.28 3.48
CA MET A 118 -9.56 -13.75 4.73
C MET A 118 -10.64 -14.32 5.66
N ARG A 119 -11.76 -13.61 5.84
CA ARG A 119 -12.91 -14.07 6.63
C ARG A 119 -13.49 -15.40 6.14
N VAL A 120 -13.75 -15.54 4.85
CA VAL A 120 -14.31 -16.78 4.26
C VAL A 120 -13.35 -17.96 4.44
N MET A 121 -12.04 -17.70 4.40
CA MET A 121 -11.00 -18.70 4.63
C MET A 121 -10.73 -18.97 6.12
N MET A 122 -11.42 -18.27 7.04
CA MET A 122 -11.12 -18.27 8.48
C MET A 122 -9.64 -17.94 8.78
N SER A 123 -9.05 -17.07 7.96
CA SER A 123 -7.69 -16.58 8.11
C SER A 123 -7.69 -15.26 8.87
N GLU A 124 -6.82 -15.18 9.88
CA GLU A 124 -6.41 -13.90 10.46
C GLU A 124 -5.33 -13.27 9.56
N GLY A 125 -5.08 -11.97 9.69
CA GLY A 125 -4.06 -11.35 8.84
C GLY A 125 -3.86 -9.84 8.99
N LEU A 126 -3.10 -9.31 8.04
CA LEU A 126 -2.83 -7.88 7.88
C LEU A 126 -3.25 -7.39 6.50
N ILE A 127 -3.92 -6.25 6.45
CA ILE A 127 -4.06 -5.44 5.25
C ILE A 127 -3.31 -4.14 5.49
N LEU A 128 -2.37 -3.81 4.60
CA LEU A 128 -1.59 -2.58 4.65
C LEU A 128 -1.87 -1.76 3.39
N ASN A 129 -2.42 -0.56 3.58
CA ASN A 129 -2.64 0.39 2.50
C ASN A 129 -1.51 1.41 2.46
N ILE A 130 -0.82 1.54 1.33
CA ILE A 130 0.32 2.45 1.17
C ILE A 130 -0.01 3.46 0.07
N VAL A 131 0.07 4.75 0.41
CA VAL A 131 0.02 5.85 -0.56
C VAL A 131 1.41 6.49 -0.65
N MET A 132 2.10 6.26 -1.75
CA MET A 132 3.44 6.80 -2.00
C MET A 132 3.34 8.12 -2.76
N LEU A 133 3.94 9.18 -2.22
CA LEU A 133 4.00 10.50 -2.86
C LEU A 133 5.35 10.68 -3.55
N ASN A 134 5.32 10.83 -4.86
CA ASN A 134 6.49 10.97 -5.72
C ASN A 134 6.66 12.42 -6.18
N GLY A 135 7.87 12.95 -5.97
CA GLY A 135 8.26 14.29 -6.41
C GLY A 135 8.26 15.33 -5.29
N PRO A 136 8.77 16.54 -5.58
CA PRO A 136 8.98 17.59 -4.60
C PRO A 136 7.65 18.15 -4.08
N VAL A 137 7.59 18.36 -2.76
CA VAL A 137 6.41 18.90 -2.08
C VAL A 137 6.50 20.42 -1.98
N SER A 138 5.44 21.11 -2.39
CA SER A 138 5.23 22.55 -2.22
C SER A 138 4.13 22.78 -1.19
N SER A 139 3.94 24.02 -0.72
CA SER A 139 2.87 24.33 0.24
C SER A 139 1.47 23.93 -0.26
N GLY A 140 1.20 24.09 -1.56
CA GLY A 140 -0.07 23.71 -2.18
C GLY A 140 -0.24 22.19 -2.26
N THR A 141 0.79 21.46 -2.66
CA THR A 141 0.72 19.98 -2.72
C THR A 141 0.73 19.34 -1.34
N SER A 142 1.30 20.02 -0.33
CA SER A 142 1.26 19.59 1.08
C SER A 142 -0.17 19.60 1.65
N LEU A 143 -1.00 20.58 1.30
CA LEU A 143 -2.40 20.61 1.72
C LEU A 143 -3.16 19.41 1.17
N ILE A 144 -2.99 19.11 -0.12
CA ILE A 144 -3.67 18.00 -0.76
C ILE A 144 -3.15 16.66 -0.23
N ALA A 145 -1.83 16.55 0.00
CA ALA A 145 -1.24 15.39 0.65
C ALA A 145 -1.84 15.17 2.06
N GLY A 146 -2.05 16.25 2.83
CA GLY A 146 -2.72 16.19 4.13
C GLY A 146 -4.19 15.80 4.08
N TYR A 147 -4.90 16.20 3.02
CA TYR A 147 -6.26 15.74 2.77
C TYR A 147 -6.30 14.22 2.52
N LEU A 148 -5.46 13.72 1.61
CA LEU A 148 -5.34 12.29 1.30
C LEU A 148 -4.97 11.47 2.54
N ARG A 149 -4.00 11.96 3.31
CA ARG A 149 -3.56 11.37 4.57
C ARG A 149 -4.71 11.23 5.56
N SER A 150 -5.45 12.31 5.80
CA SER A 150 -6.56 12.33 6.77
C SER A 150 -7.70 11.42 6.34
N ALA A 151 -8.05 11.44 5.05
CA ALA A 151 -9.04 10.54 4.47
C ALA A 151 -8.61 9.07 4.62
N LEU A 152 -7.36 8.74 4.29
CA LEU A 152 -6.81 7.40 4.43
C LEU A 152 -6.80 6.92 5.89
N ALA A 153 -6.47 7.80 6.84
CA ALA A 153 -6.48 7.48 8.26
C ALA A 153 -7.90 7.14 8.76
N ALA A 154 -8.90 7.95 8.39
CA ALA A 154 -10.29 7.70 8.74
C ALA A 154 -10.81 6.38 8.13
N MET A 155 -10.51 6.13 6.86
CA MET A 155 -10.86 4.88 6.17
C MET A 155 -10.21 3.67 6.83
N THR A 156 -8.91 3.77 7.17
CA THR A 156 -8.14 2.69 7.79
C THR A 156 -8.71 2.33 9.16
N LYS A 157 -9.05 3.33 9.98
CA LYS A 157 -9.65 3.11 11.30
C LYS A 157 -11.00 2.40 11.19
N LEU A 158 -11.86 2.86 10.28
CA LEU A 158 -13.18 2.25 10.07
C LEU A 158 -13.08 0.79 9.63
N GLU A 159 -12.22 0.50 8.64
CA GLU A 159 -12.04 -0.87 8.15
C GLU A 159 -11.33 -1.77 9.18
N ALA A 160 -10.43 -1.22 10.00
CA ALA A 160 -9.82 -1.94 11.11
C ALA A 160 -10.85 -2.37 12.16
N GLU A 161 -11.74 -1.47 12.57
CA GLU A 161 -12.81 -1.77 13.55
C GLU A 161 -13.79 -2.82 13.00
N SER A 162 -14.17 -2.70 11.73
CA SER A 162 -15.06 -3.65 11.05
C SER A 162 -14.45 -5.05 10.88
N ALA A 163 -13.14 -5.13 10.66
CA ALA A 163 -12.44 -6.39 10.41
C ALA A 163 -11.92 -7.06 11.70
N ALA A 164 -11.79 -6.32 12.81
CA ALA A 164 -11.25 -6.80 14.09
C ALA A 164 -11.92 -8.07 14.65
N PRO A 165 -13.27 -8.26 14.59
CA PRO A 165 -13.91 -9.49 15.07
C PRO A 165 -13.44 -10.77 14.36
N HIS A 166 -12.77 -10.64 13.21
CA HIS A 166 -12.25 -11.74 12.41
C HIS A 166 -10.73 -11.89 12.51
N GLY A 167 -10.08 -11.20 13.46
CA GLY A 167 -8.63 -11.21 13.63
C GLY A 167 -7.85 -10.56 12.48
N ILE A 168 -8.54 -9.78 11.63
CA ILE A 168 -7.93 -9.07 10.50
C ILE A 168 -7.58 -7.65 10.96
N ARG A 169 -6.34 -7.26 10.71
CA ARG A 169 -5.83 -5.93 11.05
C ARG A 169 -5.72 -5.09 9.80
N VAL A 170 -6.03 -3.81 9.90
CA VAL A 170 -5.89 -2.86 8.79
C VAL A 170 -5.05 -1.69 9.26
N ASN A 171 -3.95 -1.39 8.56
CA ASN A 171 -3.10 -0.23 8.84
C ASN A 171 -2.79 0.50 7.53
N ALA A 172 -2.25 1.71 7.63
CA ALA A 172 -1.86 2.48 6.47
C ALA A 172 -0.52 3.19 6.65
N ILE A 173 0.18 3.35 5.53
CA ILE A 173 1.30 4.27 5.36
C ILE A 173 0.85 5.29 4.31
N GLY A 174 1.07 6.57 4.55
CA GLY A 174 0.76 7.56 3.53
C GLY A 174 1.50 8.86 3.72
N PRO A 175 1.29 9.82 2.81
CA PRO A 175 2.11 11.00 2.77
C PRO A 175 1.96 11.79 4.06
N ARG A 176 3.09 12.31 4.54
CA ARG A 176 3.11 13.30 5.60
C ARG A 176 2.53 14.61 5.04
N ALA A 177 1.62 15.20 5.82
CA ALA A 177 1.28 16.60 5.67
C ALA A 177 2.31 17.39 6.46
N SER A 178 3.01 18.32 5.82
CA SER A 178 3.86 19.28 6.55
C SER A 178 3.23 20.64 6.38
N LEU A 179 2.55 21.15 7.41
CA LEU A 179 2.10 22.53 7.39
C LEU A 179 3.30 23.47 7.60
N PRO A 180 3.31 24.65 6.97
CA PRO A 180 4.36 25.65 7.20
C PRO A 180 4.48 25.98 8.69
N GLY A 181 5.68 25.85 9.27
CA GLY A 181 5.96 26.16 10.68
C GLY A 181 5.79 25.01 11.66
N GLU A 182 5.33 23.83 11.22
CA GLU A 182 5.32 22.65 12.07
C GLU A 182 6.71 22.06 12.25
N ARG A 183 7.00 21.56 13.46
CA ARG A 183 8.23 20.81 13.72
C ARG A 183 8.25 19.56 12.84
N PRO A 184 9.43 19.17 12.31
CA PRO A 184 9.57 17.89 11.63
C PRO A 184 9.09 16.74 12.52
N ALA A 185 7.97 16.11 12.14
CA ALA A 185 7.54 14.84 12.70
C ALA A 185 8.31 13.69 12.02
N VAL A 186 8.63 12.64 12.78
CA VAL A 186 9.31 11.45 12.23
C VAL A 186 8.43 10.81 11.17
N ALA A 187 8.96 10.64 9.97
CA ALA A 187 8.31 10.00 8.84
C ALA A 187 9.29 9.06 8.14
N LEU A 188 8.75 8.08 7.42
CA LEU A 188 9.51 7.09 6.66
C LEU A 188 10.09 7.76 5.41
N ALA A 189 11.41 7.80 5.30
CA ALA A 189 12.12 8.56 4.26
C ALA A 189 12.20 7.82 2.92
N SER A 190 11.98 6.51 2.90
CA SER A 190 12.23 5.68 1.71
C SER A 190 11.38 4.41 1.66
N GLU A 191 11.28 3.80 0.47
CA GLU A 191 10.58 2.52 0.29
C GLU A 191 11.16 1.38 1.16
N PRO A 192 12.50 1.25 1.36
CA PRO A 192 13.07 0.30 2.33
C PRO A 192 12.57 0.49 3.77
N GLU A 193 12.36 1.72 4.22
CA GLU A 193 11.80 1.97 5.56
C GLU A 193 10.32 1.57 5.62
N MET A 194 9.55 1.85 4.56
CA MET A 194 8.17 1.35 4.44
C MET A 194 8.13 -0.18 4.45
N ALA A 195 9.07 -0.84 3.78
CA ALA A 195 9.21 -2.29 3.78
C ALA A 195 9.52 -2.84 5.17
N ALA A 196 10.41 -2.20 5.93
CA ALA A 196 10.72 -2.58 7.31
C ALA A 196 9.49 -2.47 8.22
N VAL A 197 8.71 -1.39 8.09
CA VAL A 197 7.43 -1.23 8.83
C VAL A 197 6.42 -2.28 8.40
N ALA A 198 6.26 -2.52 7.09
CA ALA A 198 5.33 -3.52 6.56
C ALA A 198 5.64 -4.92 7.11
N LEU A 199 6.92 -5.29 7.12
CA LEU A 199 7.37 -6.57 7.67
C LEU A 199 7.14 -6.65 9.19
N TYR A 200 7.42 -5.58 9.93
CA TYR A 200 7.13 -5.53 11.36
C TYR A 200 5.64 -5.71 11.65
N LEU A 201 4.78 -5.00 10.90
CA LEU A 201 3.32 -5.09 11.00
C LEU A 201 2.81 -6.49 10.65
N ALA A 202 3.42 -7.17 9.66
CA ALA A 202 3.07 -8.54 9.28
C ALA A 202 3.52 -9.57 10.33
N SER A 203 4.49 -9.22 11.18
CA SER A 203 5.02 -10.13 12.19
C SER A 203 4.07 -10.35 13.38
N LYS A 204 4.31 -11.45 14.10
CA LYS A 204 3.63 -11.79 15.36
C LYS A 204 3.77 -10.73 16.46
N ARG A 205 4.78 -9.85 16.37
CA ARG A 205 5.08 -8.80 17.37
C ARG A 205 4.09 -7.64 17.28
N ALA A 206 3.55 -7.37 16.09
CA ALA A 206 2.63 -6.27 15.84
C ALA A 206 1.15 -6.68 15.91
N ARG A 207 0.82 -7.82 16.52
CA ARG A 207 -0.57 -8.34 16.57
C ARG A 207 -1.59 -7.42 17.24
N LYS A 208 -1.14 -6.48 18.06
CA LYS A 208 -1.99 -5.47 18.69
C LYS A 208 -2.16 -4.19 17.85
N LEU A 209 -1.41 -4.05 16.76
CA LEU A 209 -1.41 -2.84 15.92
C LEU A 209 -2.44 -2.99 14.80
N SER A 210 -3.53 -2.24 14.94
CA SER A 210 -4.61 -2.12 13.95
C SER A 210 -5.21 -0.71 14.01
N GLY A 211 -5.62 -0.18 12.86
CA GLY A 211 -6.18 1.17 12.74
C GLY A 211 -5.14 2.30 12.75
N HIS A 212 -3.85 1.98 12.62
CA HIS A 212 -2.78 2.98 12.67
C HIS A 212 -2.46 3.56 11.29
N MET A 213 -2.10 4.84 11.31
CA MET A 213 -1.56 5.57 10.18
C MET A 213 -0.09 5.90 10.46
N PHE A 214 0.79 5.55 9.55
CA PHE A 214 2.21 5.86 9.58
C PHE A 214 2.55 6.88 8.49
N ASP A 215 3.46 7.77 8.80
CA ASP A 215 3.81 8.91 7.95
C ASP A 215 4.98 8.51 7.07
N ALA A 216 4.87 8.74 5.78
CA ALA A 216 5.97 8.64 4.83
C ALA A 216 6.27 10.03 4.26
N GLU A 217 7.55 10.34 4.12
CA GLU A 217 7.97 11.53 3.39
C GLU A 217 7.61 11.37 1.91
N GLY A 218 7.25 12.49 1.27
CA GLY A 218 7.35 12.54 -0.18
C GLY A 218 8.84 12.55 -0.56
N ALA A 219 9.19 12.14 -1.77
CA ALA A 219 10.59 12.20 -2.24
C ALA A 219 11.16 13.62 -2.05
N LEU A 220 11.94 13.83 -0.98
CA LEU A 220 12.59 15.09 -0.67
C LEU A 220 13.76 15.24 -1.64
N THR A 221 13.69 16.17 -2.57
CA THR A 221 14.93 16.77 -3.06
C THR A 221 15.47 17.63 -1.93
N SER A 222 16.65 17.29 -1.43
CA SER A 222 17.48 18.24 -0.69
C SER A 222 17.48 19.57 -1.46
N CYS A 223 17.03 20.63 -0.83
CA CYS A 223 17.33 21.97 -1.33
C CYS A 223 18.85 22.15 -1.17
N ASP A 224 19.57 22.17 -2.28
CA ASP A 224 20.87 22.84 -2.36
C ASP A 224 20.66 24.36 -2.31
#